data_AF-A0A959F2Y5-F1
#
_entry.id   AF-A0A959F2Y5-F1
#
_cell.length_a   1.000
_cell.length_b   1.000
_cell.length_c   1.000
_cell.angle_alpha   90.00
_cell.angle_beta   90.00
_cell.angle_gamma   90.00
#
_symmetry.space_group_name_H-M   'P 1'
#
loop_
_entity.id
_entity.type
_entity.pdbx_description
1 polymer ?
#
loop_
_entity_poly.entity_id
_entity_poly.type
_entity_poly.pdbx_seq_one_letter_code
_entity_poly.pdbx_strand_id
1 'polypeptide(L)'
;MPHVIPDQFIISTTIQYEVEGGLYDIEVTHTAFGEVKSAVSHILELPWEAVAMTIGKDAEYVLEEIKQHFAQIRFYLPLVAVGIVQQDPWQEVRLQMERLRTAPTFDEMVSRDHIDDQWVRYLWELKEQGAEDKLKWVYQLLSSPEELLKRSPSPFNEDNFRLAEPILFQFLEFYDLTDYHEALIGVLGHYRSALLPPHLLRQLVTIRDGKDDWLPLYGLSFYQSQEILEQLLRYYKRHRLTRGKAGAYLIRSLAQYPDERARSIVFEALVGDDAAIGTAAFEGLSKAGVGKEEMAVHLKKAFQQLFHIDDIRNVLFQYRNLQAPHLLPEAEELLALLYRINGRTKDKLVYECFFDLLIEKADSRINGQVIRSMEVIRNQALQSAALPFLGKYGGVKELKLIVFFLEEGIINASVSADPALCAMIDRHFDPEMIAPIARMQQHEDHRLRSMAARAMVHILWKNQDIELANRLVDEVRKESVSTQKELVPGLAKLPWPENEQLLQKMKDTGEEEVTQLADLALQQLEAKDRETSVETEHKEEKNGLLLIMAVLILLSFLWFKYCN
;
A
#
# COMPACT_ATOMS: atom_id res chain seq x y z
N MET A 1 -19.03 -6.04 -47.61
CA MET A 1 -17.72 -5.70 -48.20
C MET A 1 -17.59 -4.21 -48.05
N PRO A 2 -16.51 -3.67 -47.45
CA PRO A 2 -16.31 -2.23 -47.42
C PRO A 2 -16.29 -1.70 -48.86
N HIS A 3 -17.00 -0.60 -49.09
CA HIS A 3 -17.01 0.10 -50.36
C HIS A 3 -15.72 0.94 -50.44
N VAL A 4 -14.92 0.72 -51.48
CA VAL A 4 -13.69 1.50 -51.68
C VAL A 4 -14.05 2.98 -51.79
N ILE A 5 -13.37 3.83 -51.03
CA ILE A 5 -13.57 5.28 -51.12
C ILE A 5 -13.23 5.77 -52.55
N PRO A 6 -14.10 6.56 -53.22
CA PRO A 6 -13.80 7.06 -54.55
C PRO A 6 -12.56 7.98 -54.56
N ASP A 7 -11.75 7.87 -55.62
CA ASP A 7 -10.47 8.60 -55.77
C ASP A 7 -10.60 10.12 -55.60
N GLN A 8 -11.75 10.69 -55.98
CA GLN A 8 -12.02 12.13 -55.83
C GLN A 8 -12.05 12.62 -54.36
N PHE A 9 -12.16 11.71 -53.39
CA PHE A 9 -12.10 11.99 -51.96
C PHE A 9 -10.75 11.62 -51.34
N ILE A 10 -9.74 11.35 -52.17
CA ILE A 10 -8.36 11.13 -51.77
C ILE A 10 -7.54 12.34 -52.24
N ILE A 11 -6.86 13.01 -51.31
CA ILE A 11 -6.09 14.22 -51.57
C ILE A 11 -4.70 14.14 -50.97
N SER A 12 -3.77 14.88 -51.57
CA SER A 12 -2.41 15.05 -51.05
C SER A 12 -2.26 16.47 -50.51
N THR A 13 -1.73 16.56 -49.29
CA THR A 13 -1.43 17.81 -48.60
C THR A 13 0.02 17.82 -48.13
N THR A 14 0.59 19.01 -47.99
CA THR A 14 1.88 19.21 -47.35
C THR A 14 1.64 19.82 -45.98
N ILE A 15 2.16 19.19 -44.94
CA ILE A 15 2.13 19.68 -43.56
C ILE A 15 3.54 20.18 -43.25
N GLN A 16 3.64 21.43 -42.79
CA GLN A 16 4.92 22.05 -42.44
C GLN A 16 5.07 22.08 -40.93
N TYR A 17 6.20 21.57 -40.44
CA TYR A 17 6.57 21.65 -39.03
C TYR A 17 7.80 22.54 -38.87
N GLU A 18 7.75 23.42 -37.87
CA GLU A 18 8.91 24.22 -37.47
C GLU A 18 9.65 23.49 -36.33
N VAL A 19 10.91 23.13 -36.57
CA VAL A 19 11.78 22.46 -35.59
C VAL A 19 13.12 23.20 -35.57
N GLU A 20 13.51 23.73 -34.40
CA GLU A 20 14.76 24.51 -34.23
C GLU A 20 14.95 25.63 -35.28
N GLY A 21 13.85 26.33 -35.64
CA GLY A 21 13.84 27.42 -36.62
C GLY A 21 13.99 26.98 -38.09
N GLY A 22 14.02 25.67 -38.36
CA GLY A 22 13.92 25.09 -39.70
C GLY A 22 12.48 24.67 -40.01
N LEU A 23 12.06 24.80 -41.27
CA LEU A 23 10.78 24.32 -41.76
C LEU A 23 10.96 22.99 -42.50
N TYR A 24 10.21 21.98 -42.06
CA TYR A 24 10.27 20.63 -42.61
C TYR A 24 8.90 20.22 -43.15
N ASP A 25 8.90 19.81 -44.41
CA ASP A 25 7.70 19.41 -45.12
C ASP A 25 7.47 17.90 -44.98
N ILE A 26 6.21 17.54 -44.72
CA ILE A 26 5.73 16.17 -44.76
C ILE A 26 4.56 16.12 -45.73
N GLU A 27 4.74 15.37 -46.82
CA GLU A 27 3.71 15.14 -47.82
C GLU A 27 2.83 13.97 -47.38
N VAL A 28 1.52 14.18 -47.28
CA VAL A 28 0.55 13.20 -46.80
C VAL A 28 -0.56 13.04 -47.81
N THR A 29 -0.78 11.81 -48.26
CA THR A 29 -1.96 11.44 -49.04
C THR A 29 -2.98 10.80 -48.12
N HIS A 30 -4.21 11.31 -48.12
CA HIS A 30 -5.25 10.89 -47.19
C HIS A 30 -6.66 11.00 -47.75
N THR A 31 -7.60 10.33 -47.10
CA THR A 31 -9.01 10.40 -47.44
C THR A 31 -9.70 11.62 -46.84
N ALA A 32 -10.90 11.94 -47.32
CA ALA A 32 -11.79 12.93 -46.71
C ALA A 32 -12.24 12.57 -45.28
N PHE A 33 -12.15 11.29 -44.90
CA PHE A 33 -12.37 10.82 -43.53
C PHE A 33 -11.13 10.95 -42.63
N GLY A 34 -9.98 11.35 -43.18
CA GLY A 34 -8.73 11.53 -42.44
C GLY A 34 -7.85 10.27 -42.34
N GLU A 35 -8.16 9.23 -43.11
CA GLU A 35 -7.32 8.02 -43.18
C GLU A 35 -6.07 8.28 -44.03
N VAL A 36 -4.90 8.04 -43.46
CA VAL A 36 -3.60 8.18 -44.14
C VAL A 36 -3.41 7.00 -45.10
N LYS A 37 -3.19 7.28 -46.39
CA LYS A 37 -2.82 6.30 -47.41
C LYS A 37 -1.31 6.23 -47.62
N SER A 38 -0.63 7.38 -47.53
CA SER A 38 0.83 7.47 -47.52
C SER A 38 1.29 8.76 -46.83
N ALA A 39 2.47 8.73 -46.22
CA ALA A 39 3.16 9.91 -45.72
C ALA A 39 4.64 9.79 -46.07
N VAL A 40 5.25 10.89 -46.53
CA VAL A 40 6.66 10.96 -46.93
C VAL A 40 7.28 12.23 -46.37
N SER A 41 8.48 12.11 -45.80
CA SER A 41 9.29 13.25 -45.42
C SER A 41 10.68 13.08 -46.00
N HIS A 42 11.05 13.96 -46.94
CA HIS A 42 12.30 13.82 -47.69
C HIS A 42 13.54 13.82 -46.79
N ILE A 43 13.53 14.59 -45.69
CA ILE A 43 14.66 14.63 -44.75
C ILE A 43 14.89 13.28 -44.04
N LEU A 44 13.83 12.49 -43.82
CA LEU A 44 13.94 11.15 -43.21
C LEU A 44 14.44 10.08 -44.20
N GLU A 45 14.39 10.35 -45.50
CA GLU A 45 14.87 9.45 -46.56
C GLU A 45 16.35 9.67 -46.92
N LEU A 46 16.93 10.81 -46.50
CA LEU A 46 18.32 11.14 -46.79
C LEU A 46 19.29 10.28 -45.96
N PRO A 47 20.46 9.92 -46.52
CA PRO A 47 21.53 9.30 -45.75
C PRO A 47 22.04 10.25 -44.66
N TRP A 48 22.52 9.69 -43.55
CA TRP A 48 22.95 10.43 -42.36
C TRP A 48 23.92 11.56 -42.68
N GLU A 49 24.89 11.34 -43.58
CA GLU A 49 25.88 12.34 -43.96
C GLU A 49 25.24 13.57 -44.63
N ALA A 50 24.21 13.37 -45.46
CA ALA A 50 23.49 14.47 -46.09
C ALA A 50 22.67 15.24 -45.06
N VAL A 51 22.02 14.54 -44.12
CA VAL A 51 21.25 15.19 -43.05
C VAL A 51 22.17 16.01 -42.13
N ALA A 52 23.30 15.46 -41.72
CA ALA A 52 24.28 16.16 -40.90
C ALA A 52 24.85 17.40 -41.62
N MET A 53 24.98 17.37 -42.95
CA MET A 53 25.37 18.55 -43.74
C MET A 53 24.27 19.60 -43.85
N THR A 54 22.99 19.19 -43.93
CA THR A 54 21.84 20.09 -44.07
C THR A 54 21.43 20.75 -42.75
N ILE A 55 21.38 19.97 -41.66
CA ILE A 55 20.90 20.42 -40.35
C ILE A 55 22.06 20.87 -39.44
N GLY A 56 23.26 20.30 -39.62
CA GLY A 56 24.44 20.63 -38.84
C GLY A 56 24.54 19.82 -37.55
N LYS A 57 24.93 20.49 -36.46
CA LYS A 57 25.30 19.82 -35.19
C LYS A 57 24.11 19.19 -34.45
N ASP A 58 22.91 19.71 -34.67
CA ASP A 58 21.69 19.27 -33.98
C ASP A 58 20.90 18.23 -34.80
N ALA A 59 21.51 17.67 -35.84
CA ALA A 59 20.87 16.74 -36.78
C ALA A 59 20.21 15.53 -36.10
N GLU A 60 20.81 14.95 -35.05
CA GLU A 60 20.22 13.80 -34.34
C GLU A 60 18.91 14.19 -33.66
N TYR A 61 18.92 15.30 -32.91
CA TYR A 61 17.75 15.79 -32.19
C TYR A 61 16.63 16.19 -33.15
N VAL A 62 16.94 16.99 -34.18
CA VAL A 62 15.96 17.44 -35.15
C VAL A 62 15.34 16.28 -35.91
N LEU A 63 16.13 15.27 -36.31
CA LEU A 63 15.59 14.07 -36.94
C LEU A 63 14.65 13.30 -36.02
N GLU A 64 14.94 13.24 -34.73
CA GLU A 64 14.08 12.55 -33.77
C GLU A 64 12.75 13.30 -33.58
N GLU A 65 12.77 14.62 -33.46
CA GLU A 65 11.56 15.46 -33.42
C GLU A 65 10.72 15.31 -34.70
N ILE A 66 11.35 15.30 -35.89
CA ILE A 66 10.64 15.10 -37.16
C ILE A 66 10.02 13.70 -37.23
N LYS A 67 10.70 12.65 -36.77
CA LYS A 67 10.13 11.29 -36.69
C LYS A 67 8.93 11.25 -35.75
N GLN A 68 9.00 11.93 -34.59
CA GLN A 68 7.87 12.03 -33.66
C GLN A 68 6.66 12.66 -34.36
N HIS A 69 6.83 13.84 -34.98
CA HIS A 69 5.77 14.51 -35.74
C HIS A 69 5.21 13.63 -36.86
N PHE A 70 6.11 13.02 -37.65
CA PHE A 70 5.74 12.12 -38.74
C PHE A 70 4.86 10.97 -38.25
N ALA A 71 5.24 10.33 -37.14
CA ALA A 71 4.49 9.21 -36.58
C ALA A 71 3.12 9.65 -36.00
N GLN A 72 3.00 10.88 -35.50
CA GLN A 72 1.75 11.42 -34.95
C GLN A 72 0.68 11.75 -36.02
N ILE A 73 1.08 11.95 -37.29
CA ILE A 73 0.16 12.37 -38.37
C ILE A 73 -1.05 11.45 -38.46
N ARG A 74 -0.84 10.14 -38.38
CA ARG A 74 -1.92 9.13 -38.47
C ARG A 74 -2.98 9.27 -37.38
N PHE A 75 -2.68 9.97 -36.28
CA PHE A 75 -3.58 10.17 -35.16
C PHE A 75 -4.23 11.55 -35.16
N TYR A 76 -3.50 12.60 -35.53
CA TYR A 76 -4.05 13.95 -35.66
C TYR A 76 -4.99 14.08 -36.87
N LEU A 77 -4.64 13.49 -38.01
CA LEU A 77 -5.37 13.68 -39.25
C LEU A 77 -6.85 13.25 -39.18
N PRO A 78 -7.20 12.11 -38.55
CA PRO A 78 -8.60 11.77 -38.27
C PRO A 78 -9.30 12.77 -37.36
N LEU A 79 -8.61 13.33 -36.36
CA LEU A 79 -9.16 14.34 -35.44
C LEU A 79 -9.42 15.68 -36.14
N VAL A 80 -8.59 16.03 -37.13
CA VAL A 80 -8.86 17.15 -38.05
C VAL A 80 -10.13 16.86 -38.85
N ALA A 81 -10.26 15.66 -39.42
CA ALA A 81 -11.42 15.27 -40.21
C ALA A 81 -12.72 15.30 -39.41
N VAL A 82 -12.71 14.86 -38.14
CA VAL A 82 -13.90 14.96 -37.28
C VAL A 82 -14.18 16.38 -36.78
N GLY A 83 -13.24 17.32 -36.90
CA GLY A 83 -13.41 18.75 -36.62
C GLY A 83 -12.91 19.22 -35.25
N ILE A 84 -12.11 18.38 -34.58
CA ILE A 84 -11.59 18.63 -33.22
C ILE A 84 -10.33 19.50 -33.28
N VAL A 85 -9.45 19.22 -34.23
CA VAL A 85 -8.21 19.97 -34.43
C VAL A 85 -8.46 21.09 -35.43
N GLN A 86 -8.17 22.33 -35.03
CA GLN A 86 -8.49 23.52 -35.83
C GLN A 86 -7.33 24.51 -35.97
N GLN A 87 -6.18 24.20 -35.37
CA GLN A 87 -5.01 25.09 -35.28
C GLN A 87 -3.91 24.63 -36.23
N ASP A 88 -2.90 25.48 -36.42
CA ASP A 88 -1.69 25.14 -37.18
C ASP A 88 -0.96 23.94 -36.56
N PRO A 89 -0.33 23.07 -37.38
CA PRO A 89 -0.16 23.17 -38.85
C PRO A 89 -1.34 22.58 -39.67
N TRP A 90 -2.48 22.30 -39.04
CA TRP A 90 -3.56 21.52 -39.65
C TRP A 90 -4.64 22.35 -40.37
N GLN A 91 -4.53 23.67 -40.34
CA GLN A 91 -5.58 24.57 -40.84
C GLN A 91 -5.88 24.33 -42.34
N GLU A 92 -4.85 24.20 -43.17
CA GLU A 92 -5.02 23.97 -44.61
C GLU A 92 -5.65 22.61 -44.90
N VAL A 93 -5.16 21.57 -44.22
CA VAL A 93 -5.71 20.20 -44.31
C VAL A 93 -7.20 20.19 -43.98
N ARG A 94 -7.60 20.88 -42.90
CA ARG A 94 -9.00 21.02 -42.50
C ARG A 94 -9.85 21.66 -43.60
N LEU A 95 -9.41 22.79 -44.15
CA LEU A 95 -10.14 23.52 -45.19
C LEU A 95 -10.34 22.67 -46.44
N GLN A 96 -9.32 21.88 -46.82
CA GLN A 96 -9.43 20.96 -47.95
C GLN A 96 -10.42 19.82 -47.68
N MET A 97 -10.37 19.21 -46.49
CA MET A 97 -11.35 18.20 -46.08
C MET A 97 -12.78 18.75 -46.00
N GLU A 98 -12.97 19.98 -45.52
CA GLU A 98 -14.29 20.64 -45.52
C GLU A 98 -14.83 20.84 -46.93
N ARG A 99 -14.00 21.28 -47.88
CA ARG A 99 -14.41 21.42 -49.30
C ARG A 99 -14.82 20.10 -49.93
N LEU A 100 -14.16 19.00 -49.59
CA LEU A 100 -14.55 17.68 -50.10
C LEU A 100 -15.90 17.23 -49.53
N ARG A 101 -16.17 17.56 -48.27
CA ARG A 101 -17.40 17.17 -47.57
C ARG A 101 -18.63 17.95 -47.99
N THR A 102 -18.49 19.09 -48.68
CA THR A 102 -19.64 19.81 -49.25
C THR A 102 -20.15 19.20 -50.56
N ALA A 103 -19.46 18.19 -51.11
CA ALA A 103 -19.92 17.47 -52.28
C ALA A 103 -21.17 16.61 -51.94
N PRO A 104 -22.27 16.67 -52.72
CA PRO A 104 -23.49 15.89 -52.45
C PRO A 104 -23.24 14.37 -52.37
N THR A 105 -22.26 13.88 -53.12
CA THR A 105 -21.86 12.47 -53.12
C THR A 105 -21.16 12.04 -51.83
N PHE A 106 -20.68 12.97 -51.01
CA PHE A 106 -20.11 12.66 -49.69
C PHE A 106 -21.20 12.39 -48.65
N ASP A 107 -22.30 13.16 -48.66
CA ASP A 107 -23.42 12.99 -47.71
C ASP A 107 -24.09 11.61 -47.83
N GLU A 108 -23.99 10.98 -49.00
CA GLU A 108 -24.49 9.62 -49.25
C GLU A 108 -23.53 8.53 -48.74
N MET A 109 -22.31 8.88 -48.34
CA MET A 109 -21.32 7.92 -47.85
C MET A 109 -21.55 7.59 -46.38
N VAL A 110 -21.75 6.29 -46.10
CA VAL A 110 -21.75 5.76 -44.74
C VAL A 110 -20.29 5.53 -44.31
N SER A 111 -19.87 6.22 -43.24
CA SER A 111 -18.52 6.17 -42.66
C SER A 111 -18.04 4.73 -42.40
N ARG A 112 -18.90 3.88 -41.83
CA ARG A 112 -18.62 2.46 -41.54
C ARG A 112 -18.22 1.65 -42.76
N ASP A 113 -18.75 1.98 -43.92
CA ASP A 113 -18.57 1.21 -45.15
C ASP A 113 -17.35 1.67 -45.97
N HIS A 114 -16.90 2.92 -45.78
CA HIS A 114 -15.89 3.56 -46.65
C HIS A 114 -14.55 3.89 -45.94
N ILE A 115 -14.46 3.63 -44.64
CA ILE A 115 -13.23 3.78 -43.86
C ILE A 115 -12.66 2.39 -43.61
N ASP A 116 -11.42 2.11 -44.04
CA ASP A 116 -10.78 0.80 -43.81
C ASP A 116 -10.12 0.76 -42.42
N ASP A 117 -9.38 1.81 -42.06
CA ASP A 117 -8.70 1.95 -40.77
C ASP A 117 -9.68 1.96 -39.58
N GLN A 118 -9.46 1.04 -38.64
CA GLN A 118 -10.30 0.88 -37.44
C GLN A 118 -10.27 2.09 -36.50
N TRP A 119 -9.11 2.75 -36.36
CA TRP A 119 -8.94 3.94 -35.54
C TRP A 119 -9.80 5.08 -36.09
N VAL A 120 -9.70 5.31 -37.40
CA VAL A 120 -10.48 6.37 -38.08
C VAL A 120 -11.97 6.08 -37.99
N ARG A 121 -12.39 4.83 -38.23
CA ARG A 121 -13.80 4.43 -38.19
C ARG A 121 -14.42 4.74 -36.83
N TYR A 122 -13.73 4.41 -35.73
CA TYR A 122 -14.24 4.65 -34.39
C TYR A 122 -14.37 6.14 -34.03
N LEU A 123 -13.41 6.98 -34.43
CA LEU A 123 -13.51 8.42 -34.17
C LEU A 123 -14.73 9.03 -34.87
N TRP A 124 -15.06 8.54 -36.07
CA TRP A 124 -16.29 8.90 -36.77
C TRP A 124 -17.54 8.37 -36.07
N GLU A 125 -17.53 7.14 -35.55
CA GLU A 125 -18.65 6.63 -34.73
C GLU A 125 -18.87 7.47 -33.47
N LEU A 126 -17.81 7.88 -32.77
CA LEU A 126 -17.91 8.77 -31.61
C LEU A 126 -18.50 10.14 -31.99
N LYS A 127 -18.11 10.68 -33.14
CA LYS A 127 -18.68 11.93 -33.68
C LYS A 127 -20.17 11.77 -33.97
N GLU A 128 -20.58 10.70 -34.65
CA GLU A 128 -21.98 10.39 -34.96
C GLU A 128 -22.83 10.17 -33.69
N GLN A 129 -22.23 9.64 -32.63
CA GLN A 129 -22.86 9.48 -31.31
C GLN A 129 -22.89 10.77 -30.48
N GLY A 130 -22.27 11.86 -30.94
CA GLY A 130 -22.18 13.12 -30.19
C GLY A 130 -21.22 13.07 -28.99
N ALA A 131 -20.28 12.13 -28.95
CA ALA A 131 -19.33 11.95 -27.86
C ALA A 131 -18.10 12.88 -27.97
N GLU A 132 -18.33 14.18 -28.14
CA GLU A 132 -17.28 15.18 -28.41
C GLU A 132 -16.24 15.27 -27.29
N ASP A 133 -16.65 15.08 -26.02
CA ASP A 133 -15.73 15.11 -24.87
C ASP A 133 -14.66 14.01 -24.95
N LYS A 134 -15.01 12.82 -25.43
CA LYS A 134 -14.03 11.73 -25.64
C LYS A 134 -13.03 12.07 -26.74
N LEU A 135 -13.50 12.71 -27.81
CA LEU A 135 -12.64 13.15 -28.91
C LEU A 135 -11.69 14.27 -28.48
N LYS A 136 -12.17 15.26 -27.71
CA LYS A 136 -11.34 16.30 -27.10
C LYS A 136 -10.30 15.71 -26.17
N TRP A 137 -10.67 14.67 -25.43
CA TRP A 137 -9.75 13.98 -24.54
C TRP A 137 -8.64 13.25 -25.32
N VAL A 138 -8.96 12.57 -26.43
CA VAL A 138 -7.94 11.98 -27.33
C VAL A 138 -7.01 13.06 -27.88
N TYR A 139 -7.55 14.23 -28.27
CA TYR A 139 -6.73 15.35 -28.70
C TYR A 139 -5.79 15.84 -27.59
N GLN A 140 -6.29 16.01 -26.36
CA GLN A 140 -5.47 16.37 -25.20
C GLN A 140 -4.36 15.35 -24.93
N LEU A 141 -4.64 14.06 -25.11
CA LEU A 141 -3.65 13.00 -24.99
C LEU A 141 -2.49 13.19 -25.97
N LEU A 142 -2.78 13.57 -27.22
CA LEU A 142 -1.77 13.83 -28.25
C LEU A 142 -1.04 15.16 -28.08
N SER A 143 -1.74 16.21 -27.63
CA SER A 143 -1.18 17.57 -27.54
C SER A 143 -0.45 17.84 -26.23
N SER A 144 -0.84 17.18 -25.14
CA SER A 144 -0.34 17.44 -23.79
C SER A 144 -0.36 16.17 -22.92
N PRO A 145 0.35 15.09 -23.33
CA PRO A 145 0.29 13.79 -22.67
C PRO A 145 0.66 13.85 -21.18
N GLU A 146 1.66 14.67 -20.80
CA GLU A 146 2.09 14.80 -19.41
C GLU A 146 0.99 15.31 -18.48
N GLU A 147 0.23 16.34 -18.89
CA GLU A 147 -0.81 16.91 -18.04
C GLU A 147 -1.91 15.89 -17.73
N LEU A 148 -2.22 15.06 -18.72
CA LEU A 148 -3.25 14.05 -18.63
C LEU A 148 -2.77 12.85 -17.81
N LEU A 149 -1.52 12.41 -17.99
CA LEU A 149 -0.89 11.37 -17.18
C LEU A 149 -0.72 11.81 -15.70
N LYS A 150 -0.49 13.10 -15.43
CA LYS A 150 -0.45 13.67 -14.06
C LYS A 150 -1.81 13.68 -13.36
N ARG A 151 -2.91 13.89 -14.09
CA ARG A 151 -4.25 14.14 -13.49
C ARG A 151 -5.00 12.90 -13.03
N SER A 152 -4.75 11.72 -13.61
CA SER A 152 -5.09 10.38 -13.11
C SER A 152 -5.15 9.40 -14.29
N PRO A 153 -4.67 8.14 -14.17
CA PRO A 153 -4.86 7.10 -15.18
C PRO A 153 -6.29 6.53 -15.24
N SER A 154 -7.22 7.00 -14.39
CA SER A 154 -8.63 6.57 -14.36
C SER A 154 -9.35 6.44 -15.71
N PRO A 155 -9.20 7.34 -16.70
CA PRO A 155 -9.87 7.20 -18.01
C PRO A 155 -9.36 6.01 -18.84
N PHE A 156 -8.17 5.49 -18.55
CA PHE A 156 -7.63 4.30 -19.22
C PHE A 156 -8.13 2.97 -18.63
N ASN A 157 -8.93 2.99 -17.57
CA ASN A 157 -9.50 1.79 -16.97
C ASN A 157 -10.90 1.45 -17.50
N GLU A 158 -11.46 2.26 -18.42
CA GLU A 158 -12.72 1.94 -19.09
C GLU A 158 -12.47 1.00 -20.28
N ASP A 159 -13.18 -0.12 -20.34
CA ASP A 159 -13.11 -1.10 -21.46
C ASP A 159 -13.32 -0.47 -22.85
N ASN A 160 -13.96 0.72 -22.91
CA ASN A 160 -14.24 1.47 -24.14
C ASN A 160 -13.05 2.29 -24.68
N PHE A 161 -11.94 2.40 -23.95
CA PHE A 161 -10.79 3.24 -24.34
C PHE A 161 -9.59 2.47 -24.90
N ARG A 162 -9.73 1.16 -25.18
CA ARG A 162 -8.70 0.32 -25.82
C ARG A 162 -8.14 0.90 -27.13
N LEU A 163 -8.91 1.73 -27.83
CA LEU A 163 -8.44 2.35 -29.07
C LEU A 163 -7.38 3.43 -28.86
N ALA A 164 -7.14 3.90 -27.63
CA ALA A 164 -5.98 4.71 -27.32
C ALA A 164 -4.67 3.89 -27.25
N GLU A 165 -4.74 2.55 -27.24
CA GLU A 165 -3.57 1.65 -27.18
C GLU A 165 -2.49 2.02 -28.21
N PRO A 166 -2.79 2.25 -29.50
CA PRO A 166 -1.75 2.58 -30.48
C PRO A 166 -1.10 3.94 -30.22
N ILE A 167 -1.83 4.90 -29.63
CA ILE A 167 -1.29 6.22 -29.23
C ILE A 167 -0.34 6.03 -28.04
N LEU A 168 -0.79 5.31 -27.01
CA LEU A 168 0.01 5.06 -25.82
C LEU A 168 1.26 4.24 -26.13
N PHE A 169 1.17 3.29 -27.05
CA PHE A 169 2.33 2.54 -27.51
C PHE A 169 3.30 3.43 -28.28
N GLN A 170 2.80 4.36 -29.12
CA GLN A 170 3.67 5.34 -29.79
C GLN A 170 4.39 6.25 -28.78
N PHE A 171 3.71 6.66 -27.69
CA PHE A 171 4.36 7.41 -26.62
C PHE A 171 5.51 6.66 -25.98
N LEU A 172 5.36 5.35 -25.80
CA LEU A 172 6.43 4.50 -25.27
C LEU A 172 7.63 4.40 -26.23
N GLU A 173 7.41 4.47 -27.55
CA GLU A 173 8.49 4.32 -28.53
C GLU A 173 9.25 5.62 -28.84
N PHE A 174 8.58 6.77 -28.82
CA PHE A 174 9.12 8.00 -29.41
C PHE A 174 9.26 9.18 -28.45
N TYR A 175 8.73 9.10 -27.24
CA TYR A 175 8.79 10.20 -26.29
C TYR A 175 9.68 9.85 -25.11
N ASP A 176 10.52 10.79 -24.68
CA ASP A 176 11.22 10.69 -23.40
C ASP A 176 10.25 11.01 -22.24
N LEU A 177 9.35 10.07 -21.95
CA LEU A 177 8.41 10.13 -20.86
C LEU A 177 8.85 9.20 -19.73
N THR A 178 10.14 9.24 -19.38
CA THR A 178 10.75 8.36 -18.38
C THR A 178 9.95 8.32 -17.07
N ASP A 179 9.44 9.46 -16.61
CA ASP A 179 8.61 9.58 -15.39
C ASP A 179 7.24 8.87 -15.50
N TYR A 180 6.75 8.59 -16.71
CA TYR A 180 5.45 7.98 -16.97
C TYR A 180 5.53 6.58 -17.59
N HIS A 181 6.72 6.05 -17.87
CA HIS A 181 6.87 4.72 -18.47
C HIS A 181 6.17 3.62 -17.66
N GLU A 182 6.24 3.67 -16.33
CA GLU A 182 5.49 2.73 -15.48
C GLU A 182 3.99 2.80 -15.72
N ALA A 183 3.42 4.01 -15.79
CA ALA A 183 2.00 4.22 -16.00
C ALA A 183 1.57 3.75 -17.40
N LEU A 184 2.34 4.09 -18.44
CA LEU A 184 2.08 3.67 -19.82
C LEU A 184 2.14 2.15 -19.98
N ILE A 185 3.19 1.51 -19.47
CA ILE A 185 3.34 0.05 -19.48
C ILE A 185 2.21 -0.61 -18.69
N GLY A 186 1.83 -0.04 -17.53
CA GLY A 186 0.72 -0.51 -16.73
C GLY A 186 -0.59 -0.50 -17.50
N VAL A 187 -0.95 0.63 -18.13
CA VAL A 187 -2.18 0.76 -18.93
C VAL A 187 -2.18 -0.20 -20.11
N LEU A 188 -1.10 -0.21 -20.90
CA LEU A 188 -0.95 -1.11 -22.06
C LEU A 188 -1.00 -2.58 -21.65
N GLY A 189 -0.47 -2.92 -20.47
CA GLY A 189 -0.55 -4.25 -19.85
C GLY A 189 -1.99 -4.64 -19.50
N HIS A 190 -2.76 -3.74 -18.89
CA HIS A 190 -4.19 -3.98 -18.58
C HIS A 190 -5.04 -4.14 -19.83
N TYR A 191 -4.77 -3.38 -20.90
CA TYR A 191 -5.40 -3.55 -22.20
C TYR A 191 -5.01 -4.87 -22.90
N ARG A 192 -3.95 -5.54 -22.42
CA ARG A 192 -3.35 -6.71 -23.05
C ARG A 192 -2.94 -6.43 -24.50
N SER A 193 -2.30 -5.28 -24.70
CA SER A 193 -1.75 -4.87 -26.00
C SER A 193 -0.93 -5.99 -26.65
N ALA A 194 -1.21 -6.30 -27.91
CA ALA A 194 -0.41 -7.28 -28.66
C ALA A 194 0.97 -6.73 -29.05
N LEU A 195 1.14 -5.41 -29.06
CA LEU A 195 2.38 -4.71 -29.44
C LEU A 195 3.39 -4.65 -28.30
N LEU A 196 2.90 -4.63 -27.06
CA LEU A 196 3.74 -4.45 -25.87
C LEU A 196 4.72 -5.62 -25.64
N PRO A 197 4.32 -6.91 -25.67
CA PRO A 197 5.25 -7.99 -25.33
C PRO A 197 6.49 -8.08 -26.24
N PRO A 198 6.38 -8.02 -27.58
CA PRO A 198 7.56 -8.00 -28.45
C PRO A 198 8.50 -6.83 -28.16
N HIS A 199 7.96 -5.65 -27.84
CA HIS A 199 8.73 -4.48 -27.47
C HIS A 199 9.50 -4.70 -26.16
N LEU A 200 8.84 -5.15 -25.10
CA LEU A 200 9.47 -5.41 -23.80
C LEU A 200 10.46 -6.58 -23.85
N LEU A 201 10.21 -7.61 -24.67
CA LEU A 201 11.15 -8.72 -24.86
C LEU A 201 12.46 -8.24 -25.52
N ARG A 202 12.39 -7.33 -26.51
CA ARG A 202 13.59 -6.72 -27.10
C ARG A 202 14.39 -5.95 -26.06
N GLN A 203 13.72 -5.14 -25.24
CA GLN A 203 14.37 -4.41 -24.14
C GLN A 203 15.00 -5.38 -23.13
N LEU A 204 14.30 -6.45 -22.75
CA LEU A 204 14.81 -7.45 -21.80
C LEU A 204 16.11 -8.11 -22.27
N VAL A 205 16.28 -8.30 -23.59
CA VAL A 205 17.50 -8.87 -24.18
C VAL A 205 18.68 -7.90 -24.14
N THR A 206 18.42 -6.59 -24.21
CA THR A 206 19.47 -5.55 -24.22
C THR A 206 20.03 -5.21 -22.84
N ILE A 207 19.31 -5.55 -21.75
CA ILE A 207 19.78 -5.33 -20.37
C ILE A 207 21.03 -6.17 -20.10
N ARG A 208 22.16 -5.50 -19.86
CA ARG A 208 23.47 -6.15 -19.60
C ARG A 208 23.79 -6.25 -18.12
N ASP A 209 23.51 -5.19 -17.36
CA ASP A 209 23.70 -5.14 -15.93
C ASP A 209 22.31 -5.16 -15.29
N GLY A 210 21.99 -6.15 -14.46
CA GLY A 210 20.66 -6.32 -13.83
C GLY A 210 20.29 -5.23 -12.80
N LYS A 211 20.78 -4.01 -12.96
CA LYS A 211 20.48 -2.84 -12.16
C LYS A 211 19.28 -2.10 -12.77
N ASP A 212 18.26 -1.91 -11.95
CA ASP A 212 17.14 -0.96 -12.12
C ASP A 212 16.25 -1.01 -13.38
N ASP A 213 16.49 -1.90 -14.34
CA ASP A 213 15.61 -2.11 -15.49
C ASP A 213 14.44 -3.07 -15.19
N TRP A 214 13.64 -2.73 -14.18
CA TRP A 214 12.49 -3.53 -13.74
C TRP A 214 11.23 -3.33 -14.62
N LEU A 215 11.18 -2.28 -15.43
CA LEU A 215 10.01 -1.92 -16.25
C LEU A 215 9.60 -3.01 -17.26
N PRO A 216 10.53 -3.65 -18.02
CA PRO A 216 10.16 -4.75 -18.89
C PRO A 216 9.60 -5.95 -18.13
N LEU A 217 10.16 -6.26 -16.96
CA LEU A 217 9.68 -7.36 -16.11
C LEU A 217 8.29 -7.07 -15.54
N TYR A 218 8.03 -5.82 -15.17
CA TYR A 218 6.70 -5.37 -14.75
C TYR A 218 5.68 -5.50 -15.88
N GLY A 219 5.97 -4.97 -17.07
CA GLY A 219 5.05 -5.04 -18.20
C GLY A 219 4.79 -6.47 -18.70
N LEU A 220 5.81 -7.32 -18.71
CA LEU A 220 5.65 -8.74 -19.06
C LEU A 220 4.81 -9.52 -18.04
N SER A 221 4.65 -9.01 -16.80
CA SER A 221 3.82 -9.66 -15.78
C SER A 221 2.32 -9.67 -16.11
N PHE A 222 1.88 -8.92 -17.12
CA PHE A 222 0.49 -8.95 -17.61
C PHE A 222 0.23 -10.04 -18.64
N TYR A 223 1.26 -10.75 -19.11
CA TYR A 223 1.19 -11.65 -20.25
C TYR A 223 1.67 -13.06 -19.92
N GLN A 224 0.99 -14.05 -20.49
CA GLN A 224 1.30 -15.47 -20.33
C GLN A 224 1.49 -16.11 -21.70
N SER A 225 2.74 -16.33 -22.10
CA SER A 225 3.08 -17.07 -23.32
C SER A 225 4.35 -17.90 -23.13
N GLN A 226 4.47 -19.00 -23.88
CA GLN A 226 5.65 -19.87 -23.79
C GLN A 226 6.95 -19.12 -24.16
N GLU A 227 6.88 -18.20 -25.12
CA GLU A 227 8.02 -17.38 -25.50
C GLU A 227 8.49 -16.49 -24.34
N ILE A 228 7.55 -15.81 -23.66
CA ILE A 228 7.84 -14.97 -22.50
C ILE A 228 8.45 -15.80 -21.38
N LEU A 229 7.88 -16.97 -21.07
CA LEU A 229 8.42 -17.89 -20.08
C LEU A 229 9.89 -18.24 -20.37
N GLU A 230 10.22 -18.66 -21.59
CA GLU A 230 11.59 -19.03 -21.95
C GLU A 230 12.55 -17.84 -21.82
N GLN A 231 12.10 -16.62 -22.13
CA GLN A 231 12.92 -15.41 -21.96
C GLN A 231 13.11 -15.04 -20.49
N LEU A 232 12.08 -15.15 -19.65
CA LEU A 232 12.18 -14.93 -18.21
C LEU A 232 13.12 -15.95 -17.55
N LEU A 233 13.05 -17.23 -17.94
CA LEU A 233 13.96 -18.28 -17.46
C LEU A 233 15.41 -18.01 -17.89
N ARG A 234 15.63 -17.55 -19.12
CA ARG A 234 16.97 -17.14 -19.59
C ARG A 234 17.48 -15.92 -18.80
N TYR A 235 16.62 -14.94 -18.57
CA TYR A 235 16.95 -13.76 -17.80
C TYR A 235 17.36 -14.13 -16.37
N TYR A 236 16.57 -14.97 -15.69
CA TYR A 236 16.90 -15.48 -14.36
C TYR A 236 18.27 -16.18 -14.31
N LYS A 237 18.57 -17.03 -15.30
CA LYS A 237 19.87 -17.72 -15.38
C LYS A 237 21.07 -16.77 -15.54
N ARG A 238 20.90 -15.69 -16.31
CA ARG A 238 21.96 -14.67 -16.51
C ARG A 238 22.12 -13.78 -15.28
N HIS A 239 21.02 -13.47 -14.59
CA HIS A 239 20.96 -12.49 -13.52
C HIS A 239 20.42 -13.09 -12.22
N ARG A 240 21.03 -14.19 -11.75
CA ARG A 240 20.58 -14.90 -10.54
C ARG A 240 20.63 -14.04 -9.27
N LEU A 241 21.44 -12.97 -9.27
CA LEU A 241 21.61 -12.05 -8.15
C LEU A 241 20.75 -10.78 -8.26
N THR A 242 19.78 -10.73 -9.18
CA THR A 242 18.88 -9.56 -9.29
C THR A 242 18.06 -9.41 -8.01
N ARG A 243 18.21 -8.26 -7.35
CA ARG A 243 17.54 -7.91 -6.08
C ARG A 243 16.48 -6.82 -6.28
N GLY A 244 15.71 -6.53 -5.23
CA GLY A 244 14.77 -5.40 -5.22
C GLY A 244 13.62 -5.55 -6.21
N LYS A 245 13.17 -4.43 -6.80
CA LYS A 245 11.98 -4.39 -7.68
C LYS A 245 12.08 -5.32 -8.88
N ALA A 246 13.24 -5.35 -9.56
CA ALA A 246 13.45 -6.21 -10.71
C ALA A 246 13.30 -7.69 -10.36
N GLY A 247 13.92 -8.13 -9.24
CA GLY A 247 13.79 -9.51 -8.77
C GLY A 247 12.35 -9.84 -8.37
N ALA A 248 11.67 -8.93 -7.68
CA ALA A 248 10.28 -9.14 -7.28
C ALA A 248 9.33 -9.27 -8.49
N TYR A 249 9.50 -8.43 -9.52
CA TYR A 249 8.70 -8.54 -10.74
C TYR A 249 9.03 -9.78 -11.56
N LEU A 250 10.29 -10.18 -11.65
CA LEU A 250 10.68 -11.44 -12.30
C LEU A 250 9.98 -12.64 -11.65
N ILE A 251 10.02 -12.72 -10.32
CA ILE A 251 9.38 -13.80 -9.57
C ILE A 251 7.85 -13.75 -9.70
N ARG A 252 7.25 -12.56 -9.60
CA ARG A 252 5.81 -12.36 -9.81
C ARG A 252 5.38 -12.81 -11.20
N SER A 253 6.18 -12.56 -12.24
CA SER A 253 5.90 -13.00 -13.61
C SER A 253 6.06 -14.52 -13.75
N LEU A 254 7.12 -15.11 -13.21
CA LEU A 254 7.35 -16.56 -13.25
C LEU A 254 6.27 -17.35 -12.50
N ALA A 255 5.78 -16.85 -11.37
CA ALA A 255 4.77 -17.52 -10.54
C ALA A 255 3.41 -17.71 -11.23
N GLN A 256 3.17 -17.04 -12.36
CA GLN A 256 1.95 -17.18 -13.12
C GLN A 256 1.93 -18.40 -14.04
N TYR A 257 3.08 -19.05 -14.25
CA TYR A 257 3.21 -20.15 -15.18
C TYR A 257 3.12 -21.50 -14.46
N PRO A 258 2.29 -22.44 -14.93
CA PRO A 258 2.25 -23.81 -14.43
C PRO A 258 3.44 -24.64 -14.99
N ASP A 259 4.66 -24.11 -14.92
CA ASP A 259 5.90 -24.76 -15.36
C ASP A 259 6.74 -25.12 -14.14
N GLU A 260 7.19 -26.38 -14.05
CA GLU A 260 7.95 -26.88 -12.89
C GLU A 260 9.30 -26.17 -12.68
N ARG A 261 9.94 -25.67 -13.76
CA ARG A 261 11.17 -24.88 -13.64
C ARG A 261 10.88 -23.51 -13.04
N ALA A 262 9.82 -22.85 -13.49
CA ALA A 262 9.37 -21.58 -12.92
C ALA A 262 8.96 -21.76 -11.46
N ARG A 263 8.16 -22.78 -11.15
CA ARG A 263 7.74 -23.12 -9.79
C ARG A 263 8.93 -23.36 -8.85
N SER A 264 9.94 -24.11 -9.32
CA SER A 264 11.18 -24.32 -8.55
C SER A 264 11.91 -23.01 -8.23
N ILE A 265 11.99 -22.09 -9.19
CA ILE A 265 12.62 -20.78 -8.99
C ILE A 265 11.83 -19.94 -7.98
N VAL A 266 10.50 -19.96 -8.06
CA VAL A 266 9.64 -19.21 -7.14
C VAL A 266 9.76 -19.76 -5.72
N PHE A 267 9.86 -21.08 -5.54
CA PHE A 267 10.14 -21.67 -4.23
C PHE A 267 11.56 -21.38 -3.70
N GLU A 268 12.57 -21.30 -4.58
CA GLU A 268 13.90 -20.82 -4.19
C GLU A 268 13.83 -19.37 -3.68
N ALA A 269 13.11 -18.51 -4.41
CA ALA A 269 12.88 -17.12 -4.06
C ALA A 269 12.10 -16.94 -2.75
N LEU A 270 11.12 -17.81 -2.47
CA LEU A 270 10.35 -17.78 -1.22
C LEU A 270 11.24 -17.80 0.03
N VAL A 271 12.37 -18.51 -0.02
CA VAL A 271 13.28 -18.73 1.10
C VAL A 271 14.63 -18.02 0.95
N GLY A 272 14.75 -17.12 -0.04
CA GLY A 272 15.98 -16.38 -0.33
C GLY A 272 16.31 -15.28 0.69
N ASP A 273 17.32 -14.49 0.38
CA ASP A 273 17.84 -13.40 1.24
C ASP A 273 17.06 -12.08 1.11
N ASP A 274 16.31 -11.88 0.02
CA ASP A 274 15.54 -10.66 -0.24
C ASP A 274 14.07 -10.83 0.15
N ALA A 275 13.63 -10.11 1.19
CA ALA A 275 12.27 -10.17 1.71
C ALA A 275 11.20 -9.68 0.72
N ALA A 276 11.52 -8.72 -0.15
CA ALA A 276 10.56 -8.23 -1.15
C ALA A 276 10.33 -9.30 -2.23
N ILE A 277 11.39 -9.98 -2.65
CA ILE A 277 11.33 -11.10 -3.57
C ILE A 277 10.59 -12.28 -2.95
N GLY A 278 10.90 -12.63 -1.69
CA GLY A 278 10.20 -13.68 -0.95
C GLY A 278 8.70 -13.40 -0.82
N THR A 279 8.31 -12.14 -0.61
CA THR A 279 6.90 -11.74 -0.55
C THR A 279 6.22 -11.86 -1.91
N ALA A 280 6.89 -11.45 -2.99
CA ALA A 280 6.39 -11.65 -4.35
C ALA A 280 6.23 -13.14 -4.70
N ALA A 281 7.16 -14.00 -4.24
CA ALA A 281 7.05 -15.45 -4.37
C ALA A 281 5.84 -16.00 -3.61
N PHE A 282 5.67 -15.58 -2.34
CA PHE A 282 4.55 -16.00 -1.50
C PHE A 282 3.20 -15.63 -2.13
N GLU A 283 3.03 -14.38 -2.56
CA GLU A 283 1.82 -13.90 -3.25
C GLU A 283 1.58 -14.68 -4.54
N GLY A 284 2.62 -14.91 -5.32
CA GLY A 284 2.57 -15.64 -6.59
C GLY A 284 2.12 -17.10 -6.40
N LEU A 285 2.75 -17.83 -5.48
CA LEU A 285 2.40 -19.21 -5.15
C LEU A 285 0.96 -19.31 -4.61
N SER A 286 0.56 -18.39 -3.74
CA SER A 286 -0.80 -18.33 -3.21
C SER A 286 -1.84 -18.13 -4.33
N LYS A 287 -1.57 -17.20 -5.27
CA LYS A 287 -2.44 -16.97 -6.44
C LYS A 287 -2.49 -18.15 -7.39
N ALA A 288 -1.39 -18.91 -7.52
CA ALA A 288 -1.33 -20.14 -8.29
C ALA A 288 -2.05 -21.34 -7.60
N GLY A 289 -2.62 -21.15 -6.41
CA GLY A 289 -3.36 -22.17 -5.68
C GLY A 289 -2.49 -23.14 -4.89
N VAL A 290 -1.21 -22.80 -4.65
CA VAL A 290 -0.32 -23.60 -3.79
C VAL A 290 -0.81 -23.50 -2.34
N GLY A 291 -1.01 -24.65 -1.70
CA GLY A 291 -1.47 -24.73 -0.32
C GLY A 291 -0.46 -24.17 0.69
N LYS A 292 -0.95 -23.63 1.80
CA LYS A 292 -0.11 -23.09 2.88
C LYS A 292 0.79 -24.17 3.48
N GLU A 293 0.32 -25.40 3.52
CA GLU A 293 1.04 -26.58 4.00
C GLU A 293 2.29 -26.84 3.16
N GLU A 294 2.17 -26.75 1.84
CA GLU A 294 3.30 -26.95 0.93
C GLU A 294 4.34 -25.84 1.11
N MET A 295 3.91 -24.58 1.15
CA MET A 295 4.81 -23.45 1.43
C MET A 295 5.50 -23.60 2.79
N ALA A 296 4.78 -24.04 3.82
CA ALA A 296 5.33 -24.28 5.16
C ALA A 296 6.39 -25.40 5.16
N VAL A 297 6.25 -26.45 4.35
CA VAL A 297 7.29 -27.49 4.21
C VAL A 297 8.60 -26.90 3.68
N HIS A 298 8.53 -26.03 2.67
CA HIS A 298 9.71 -25.34 2.13
C HIS A 298 10.33 -24.39 3.15
N LEU A 299 9.51 -23.58 3.83
CA LEU A 299 9.96 -22.68 4.88
C LEU A 299 10.60 -23.44 6.05
N LYS A 300 10.08 -24.61 6.44
CA LYS A 300 10.64 -25.43 7.53
C LYS A 300 12.00 -26.00 7.18
N LYS A 301 12.14 -26.52 5.96
CA LYS A 301 13.43 -27.01 5.47
C LYS A 301 14.46 -25.89 5.43
N ALA A 302 14.10 -24.71 4.94
CA ALA A 302 14.97 -23.54 4.94
C ALA A 302 15.34 -23.14 6.37
N PHE A 303 14.35 -22.98 7.26
CA PHE A 303 14.51 -22.60 8.67
C PHE A 303 15.57 -23.44 9.42
N GLN A 304 15.61 -24.74 9.17
CA GLN A 304 16.58 -25.65 9.79
C GLN A 304 18.02 -25.43 9.29
N GLN A 305 18.19 -24.86 8.10
CA GLN A 305 19.46 -24.69 7.39
C GLN A 305 19.95 -23.23 7.37
N LEU A 306 19.28 -22.30 8.06
CA LEU A 306 19.62 -20.88 7.99
C LEU A 306 20.91 -20.55 8.75
N PHE A 307 21.80 -19.83 8.08
CA PHE A 307 23.04 -19.32 8.63
C PHE A 307 23.18 -17.79 8.53
N HIS A 308 22.54 -17.15 7.54
CA HIS A 308 22.60 -15.71 7.32
C HIS A 308 21.37 -14.99 7.87
N ILE A 309 21.57 -13.77 8.39
CA ILE A 309 20.50 -12.98 9.04
C ILE A 309 19.41 -12.55 8.05
N ASP A 310 19.77 -12.24 6.81
CA ASP A 310 18.80 -11.84 5.79
C ASP A 310 17.84 -12.98 5.41
N ASP A 311 18.37 -14.21 5.25
CA ASP A 311 17.56 -15.42 5.03
C ASP A 311 16.60 -15.66 6.21
N ILE A 312 17.10 -15.47 7.44
CA ILE A 312 16.30 -15.59 8.67
C ILE A 312 15.18 -14.56 8.69
N ARG A 313 15.49 -13.31 8.36
CA ARG A 313 14.48 -12.25 8.27
C ARG A 313 13.39 -12.62 7.28
N ASN A 314 13.77 -13.01 6.06
CA ASN A 314 12.80 -13.36 5.03
C ASN A 314 11.94 -14.57 5.45
N VAL A 315 12.55 -15.67 5.92
CA VAL A 315 11.80 -16.86 6.34
C VAL A 315 10.83 -16.57 7.49
N LEU A 316 11.24 -15.81 8.51
CA LEU A 316 10.34 -15.37 9.59
C LEU A 316 9.19 -14.52 9.05
N PHE A 317 9.47 -13.61 8.12
CA PHE A 317 8.44 -12.79 7.48
C PHE A 317 7.44 -13.64 6.69
N GLN A 318 7.90 -14.64 5.94
CA GLN A 318 6.99 -15.53 5.20
C GLN A 318 6.16 -16.43 6.13
N TYR A 319 6.71 -16.87 7.26
CA TYR A 319 5.90 -17.55 8.29
C TYR A 319 4.78 -16.67 8.83
N ARG A 320 5.07 -15.37 9.05
CA ARG A 320 4.04 -14.41 9.46
C ARG A 320 2.95 -14.25 8.39
N ASN A 321 3.34 -14.24 7.11
CA ASN A 321 2.40 -14.16 5.98
C ASN A 321 1.50 -15.40 5.84
N LEU A 322 1.93 -16.59 6.31
CA LEU A 322 1.07 -17.78 6.30
C LEU A 322 -0.22 -17.60 7.11
N GLN A 323 -0.18 -16.81 8.20
CA GLN A 323 -1.34 -16.62 9.10
C GLN A 323 -2.01 -17.95 9.50
N ALA A 324 -1.19 -18.97 9.77
CA ALA A 324 -1.65 -20.32 10.09
C ALA A 324 -0.83 -20.86 11.29
N PRO A 325 -1.27 -20.62 12.54
CA PRO A 325 -0.50 -20.96 13.73
C PRO A 325 -0.07 -22.43 13.81
N HIS A 326 -0.89 -23.36 13.32
CA HIS A 326 -0.57 -24.79 13.31
C HIS A 326 0.57 -25.18 12.35
N LEU A 327 0.94 -24.31 11.40
CA LEU A 327 2.02 -24.54 10.43
C LEU A 327 3.34 -23.84 10.82
N LEU A 328 3.33 -23.03 11.88
CA LEU A 328 4.55 -22.35 12.34
C LEU A 328 5.51 -23.34 13.01
N PRO A 329 6.82 -23.04 13.07
CA PRO A 329 7.79 -23.82 13.84
C PRO A 329 7.37 -23.94 15.31
N GLU A 330 7.76 -25.03 15.95
CA GLU A 330 7.48 -25.21 17.38
C GLU A 330 8.25 -24.20 18.23
N ALA A 331 7.75 -23.90 19.42
CA ALA A 331 8.32 -22.85 20.24
C ALA A 331 9.78 -23.14 20.62
N GLU A 332 10.15 -24.41 20.82
CA GLU A 332 11.55 -24.83 21.04
C GLU A 332 12.44 -24.57 19.82
N GLU A 333 11.92 -24.77 18.61
CA GLU A 333 12.66 -24.50 17.36
C GLU A 333 12.91 -22.99 17.21
N LEU A 334 11.91 -22.17 17.54
CA LEU A 334 12.02 -20.72 17.60
C LEU A 334 13.07 -20.29 18.65
N LEU A 335 13.01 -20.80 19.88
CA LEU A 335 14.00 -20.46 20.92
C LEU A 335 15.43 -20.86 20.51
N ALA A 336 15.60 -22.02 19.87
CA ALA A 336 16.89 -22.43 19.33
C ALA A 336 17.39 -21.48 18.23
N LEU A 337 16.49 -20.89 17.44
CA LEU A 337 16.84 -19.82 16.50
C LEU A 337 17.26 -18.55 17.26
N LEU A 338 16.52 -18.15 18.29
CA LEU A 338 16.84 -16.98 19.11
C LEU A 338 18.29 -17.05 19.61
N TYR A 339 18.71 -18.17 20.20
CA TYR A 339 20.09 -18.37 20.65
C TYR A 339 21.14 -18.26 19.51
N ARG A 340 20.77 -18.64 18.28
CA ARG A 340 21.66 -18.54 17.11
C ARG A 340 21.79 -17.11 16.60
N ILE A 341 20.72 -16.32 16.61
CA ILE A 341 20.74 -14.92 16.15
C ILE A 341 21.11 -13.94 17.26
N ASN A 342 21.09 -14.37 18.53
CA ASN A 342 21.37 -13.51 19.67
C ASN A 342 22.79 -12.94 19.59
N GLY A 343 22.90 -11.61 19.65
CA GLY A 343 24.17 -10.87 19.51
C GLY A 343 24.76 -10.83 18.09
N ARG A 344 24.17 -11.53 17.10
CA ARG A 344 24.63 -11.52 15.70
C ARG A 344 23.93 -10.49 14.83
N THR A 345 22.81 -9.94 15.30
CA THR A 345 22.07 -8.88 14.60
C THR A 345 21.59 -7.81 15.58
N LYS A 346 21.49 -6.58 15.07
CA LYS A 346 20.81 -5.46 15.72
C LYS A 346 19.53 -5.07 15.00
N ASP A 347 19.12 -5.87 14.00
CA ASP A 347 17.90 -5.63 13.22
C ASP A 347 16.68 -5.93 14.10
N LYS A 348 15.99 -4.88 14.50
CA LYS A 348 14.77 -4.95 15.32
C LYS A 348 13.67 -5.75 14.63
N LEU A 349 13.56 -5.66 13.30
CA LEU A 349 12.49 -6.32 12.54
C LEU A 349 12.61 -7.85 12.62
N VAL A 350 13.83 -8.38 12.66
CA VAL A 350 14.07 -9.82 12.85
C VAL A 350 13.51 -10.28 14.19
N TYR A 351 13.80 -9.54 15.26
CA TYR A 351 13.31 -9.87 16.59
C TYR A 351 11.79 -9.66 16.73
N GLU A 352 11.23 -8.63 16.10
CA GLU A 352 9.77 -8.42 16.07
C GLU A 352 9.07 -9.59 15.37
N CYS A 353 9.51 -9.98 14.17
CA CYS A 353 8.95 -11.13 13.48
C CYS A 353 9.10 -12.41 14.31
N PHE A 354 10.26 -12.60 14.95
CA PHE A 354 10.49 -13.73 15.85
C PHE A 354 9.47 -13.78 17.00
N PHE A 355 9.27 -12.66 17.72
CA PHE A 355 8.35 -12.61 18.85
C PHE A 355 6.89 -12.70 18.43
N ASP A 356 6.51 -12.13 17.28
CA ASP A 356 5.18 -12.32 16.70
C ASP A 356 4.87 -13.82 16.53
N LEU A 357 5.79 -14.59 15.94
CA LEU A 357 5.62 -16.03 15.77
C LEU A 357 5.64 -16.78 17.10
N LEU A 358 6.53 -16.39 18.02
CA LEU A 358 6.61 -17.02 19.33
C LEU A 358 5.33 -16.78 20.13
N ILE A 359 4.70 -15.61 20.02
CA ILE A 359 3.44 -15.28 20.70
C ILE A 359 2.30 -16.22 20.29
N GLU A 360 2.27 -16.65 19.03
CA GLU A 360 1.26 -17.57 18.48
C GLU A 360 1.46 -19.02 18.92
N LYS A 361 2.69 -19.39 19.33
CA LYS A 361 3.07 -20.77 19.68
C LYS A 361 3.32 -21.02 21.15
N ALA A 362 3.73 -19.99 21.89
CA ALA A 362 4.25 -20.16 23.24
C ALA A 362 3.16 -20.36 24.30
N ASP A 363 3.57 -21.04 25.37
CA ASP A 363 2.90 -21.02 26.66
C ASP A 363 3.74 -20.27 27.72
N SER A 364 3.18 -20.08 28.92
CA SER A 364 3.85 -19.35 30.00
C SER A 364 5.13 -20.00 30.53
N ARG A 365 5.44 -21.26 30.18
CA ARG A 365 6.65 -21.96 30.65
C ARG A 365 7.91 -21.51 29.92
N ILE A 366 7.75 -20.92 28.74
CA ILE A 366 8.84 -20.52 27.85
C ILE A 366 9.46 -19.17 28.25
N ASN A 367 8.74 -18.36 29.04
CA ASN A 367 9.17 -17.05 29.52
C ASN A 367 10.58 -17.06 30.11
N GLY A 368 10.87 -18.05 30.97
CA GLY A 368 12.16 -18.16 31.65
C GLY A 368 13.37 -18.24 30.71
N GLN A 369 13.20 -18.83 29.52
CA GLN A 369 14.28 -18.95 28.52
C GLN A 369 14.47 -17.65 27.72
N VAL A 370 13.38 -16.96 27.40
CA VAL A 370 13.39 -15.65 26.73
C VAL A 370 14.08 -14.62 27.62
N ILE A 371 13.74 -14.58 28.90
CA ILE A 371 14.32 -13.62 29.87
C ILE A 371 15.82 -13.84 30.04
N ARG A 372 16.27 -15.08 30.22
CA ARG A 372 17.71 -15.38 30.28
C ARG A 372 18.44 -14.86 29.05
N SER A 373 17.81 -14.91 27.88
CA SER A 373 18.39 -14.39 26.63
C SER A 373 18.47 -12.87 26.60
N MET A 374 17.54 -12.17 27.26
CA MET A 374 17.53 -10.70 27.41
C MET A 374 18.48 -10.17 28.48
N GLU A 375 18.66 -10.91 29.58
CA GLU A 375 19.55 -10.53 30.70
C GLU A 375 21.03 -10.67 30.33
N VAL A 376 21.39 -11.75 29.63
CA VAL A 376 22.78 -12.03 29.24
C VAL A 376 23.25 -11.07 28.15
N ILE A 377 22.35 -10.63 27.27
CA ILE A 377 22.71 -9.86 26.07
C ILE A 377 22.02 -8.51 26.13
N ARG A 378 22.80 -7.46 26.42
CA ARG A 378 22.39 -6.04 26.39
C ARG A 378 22.14 -5.56 24.95
N ASN A 379 21.26 -6.22 24.22
CA ASN A 379 20.83 -5.86 22.87
C ASN A 379 19.46 -5.16 22.95
N GLN A 380 19.47 -3.85 22.79
CA GLN A 380 18.28 -3.02 22.90
C GLN A 380 17.20 -3.39 21.86
N ALA A 381 17.57 -3.84 20.66
CA ALA A 381 16.62 -4.25 19.63
C ALA A 381 15.85 -5.51 20.06
N LEU A 382 16.57 -6.51 20.59
CA LEU A 382 15.98 -7.71 21.17
C LEU A 382 15.06 -7.35 22.34
N GLN A 383 15.56 -6.55 23.28
CA GLN A 383 14.84 -6.22 24.50
C GLN A 383 13.55 -5.44 24.20
N SER A 384 13.60 -4.50 23.26
CA SER A 384 12.41 -3.75 22.81
C SER A 384 11.40 -4.64 22.10
N ALA A 385 11.84 -5.54 21.21
CA ALA A 385 10.97 -6.44 20.48
C ALA A 385 10.31 -7.52 21.37
N ALA A 386 10.93 -7.86 22.51
CA ALA A 386 10.39 -8.83 23.47
C ALA A 386 9.21 -8.30 24.30
N LEU A 387 9.00 -6.98 24.34
CA LEU A 387 8.02 -6.37 25.25
C LEU A 387 6.59 -6.85 25.02
N PRO A 388 6.05 -6.95 23.79
CA PRO A 388 4.71 -7.50 23.57
C PRO A 388 4.58 -8.95 24.08
N PHE A 389 5.62 -9.76 23.89
CA PHE A 389 5.64 -11.15 24.36
C PHE A 389 5.59 -11.21 25.90
N LEU A 390 6.42 -10.42 26.59
CA LEU A 390 6.39 -10.33 28.06
C LEU A 390 5.07 -9.72 28.55
N GLY A 391 4.54 -8.73 27.84
CA GLY A 391 3.24 -8.13 28.08
C GLY A 391 2.09 -9.14 28.08
N LYS A 392 2.18 -10.20 27.27
CA LYS A 392 1.19 -11.28 27.15
C LYS A 392 1.45 -12.49 28.05
N TYR A 393 2.70 -12.85 28.31
CA TYR A 393 3.02 -14.09 29.03
C TYR A 393 3.80 -13.89 30.33
N GLY A 394 4.52 -12.79 30.49
CA GLY A 394 5.37 -12.52 31.66
C GLY A 394 4.59 -12.40 32.97
N GLY A 395 5.25 -12.76 34.07
CA GLY A 395 4.75 -12.68 35.44
C GLY A 395 5.37 -11.53 36.23
N VAL A 396 5.28 -11.62 37.57
CA VAL A 396 5.77 -10.57 38.49
C VAL A 396 7.26 -10.32 38.34
N LYS A 397 8.09 -11.37 38.20
CA LYS A 397 9.55 -11.20 38.06
C LYS A 397 9.91 -10.42 36.81
N GLU A 398 9.20 -10.69 35.72
CA GLU A 398 9.37 -10.03 34.43
C GLU A 398 8.90 -8.57 34.47
N LEU A 399 7.83 -8.30 35.22
CA LEU A 399 7.37 -6.93 35.47
C LEU A 399 8.49 -6.11 36.14
N LYS A 400 9.11 -6.65 37.20
CA LYS A 400 10.25 -6.00 37.89
C LYS A 400 11.39 -5.70 36.93
N LEU A 401 11.71 -6.65 36.06
CA LEU A 401 12.79 -6.51 35.08
C LEU A 401 12.51 -5.44 34.03
N ILE A 402 11.29 -5.39 33.48
CA ILE A 402 10.89 -4.36 32.50
C ILE A 402 10.94 -2.98 33.13
N VAL A 403 10.39 -2.83 34.34
CA VAL A 403 10.41 -1.56 35.08
C VAL A 403 11.86 -1.10 35.32
N PHE A 404 12.73 -2.02 35.76
CA PHE A 404 14.16 -1.74 35.90
C PHE A 404 14.80 -1.31 34.57
N PHE A 405 14.52 -2.00 33.46
CA PHE A 405 15.08 -1.64 32.15
C PHE A 405 14.58 -0.30 31.61
N LEU A 406 13.34 0.07 31.91
CA LEU A 406 12.77 1.39 31.56
C LEU A 406 13.40 2.49 32.42
N GLU A 407 13.54 2.26 33.74
CA GLU A 407 14.12 3.19 34.70
C GLU A 407 15.59 3.51 34.36
N GLU A 408 16.38 2.49 34.01
CA GLU A 408 17.79 2.62 33.67
C GLU A 408 18.04 3.10 32.22
N GLY A 409 16.99 3.38 31.44
CA GLY A 409 17.10 3.78 30.04
C GLY A 409 17.70 2.70 29.11
N ILE A 410 17.69 1.43 29.55
CA ILE A 410 18.19 0.29 28.76
C ILE A 410 17.26 0.03 27.58
N ILE A 411 15.96 0.13 27.81
CA ILE A 411 14.93 0.15 26.75
C ILE A 411 14.27 1.52 26.71
N ASN A 412 14.09 2.04 25.50
CA ASN A 412 13.40 3.32 25.34
C ASN A 412 11.91 3.16 25.66
N ALA A 413 11.32 4.19 26.26
CA ALA A 413 9.88 4.36 26.38
C ALA A 413 9.27 4.42 24.96
N SER A 414 8.91 3.25 24.45
CA SER A 414 8.44 3.03 23.08
C SER A 414 6.96 2.67 23.10
N VAL A 415 6.32 2.79 21.94
CA VAL A 415 4.91 2.44 21.73
C VAL A 415 4.60 1.00 22.15
N SER A 416 5.60 0.10 22.12
CA SER A 416 5.45 -1.31 22.53
C SER A 416 5.61 -1.54 24.03
N ALA A 417 6.33 -0.67 24.75
CA ALA A 417 6.63 -0.83 26.16
C ALA A 417 5.42 -0.53 27.06
N ASP A 418 4.68 0.50 26.71
CA ASP A 418 3.56 1.02 27.49
C ASP A 418 2.37 0.04 27.57
N PRO A 419 1.85 -0.52 26.46
CA PRO A 419 0.80 -1.54 26.53
C PRO A 419 1.26 -2.81 27.28
N ALA A 420 2.53 -3.20 27.12
CA ALA A 420 3.08 -4.36 27.79
C ALA A 420 3.15 -4.17 29.31
N LEU A 421 3.66 -3.02 29.76
CA LEU A 421 3.75 -2.68 31.18
C LEU A 421 2.37 -2.63 31.83
N CYS A 422 1.41 -1.92 31.22
CA CYS A 422 0.05 -1.80 31.74
C CYS A 422 -0.65 -3.17 31.81
N ALA A 423 -0.56 -3.98 30.74
CA ALA A 423 -1.14 -5.32 30.71
C ALA A 423 -0.52 -6.27 31.76
N MET A 424 0.75 -6.09 32.11
CA MET A 424 1.39 -6.87 33.18
C MET A 424 0.94 -6.41 34.56
N ILE A 425 0.84 -5.10 34.82
CA ILE A 425 0.32 -4.56 36.08
C ILE A 425 -1.11 -5.05 36.32
N ASP A 426 -1.96 -5.04 35.29
CA ASP A 426 -3.35 -5.49 35.40
C ASP A 426 -3.49 -6.95 35.81
N ARG A 427 -2.54 -7.80 35.40
CA ARG A 427 -2.54 -9.25 35.66
C ARG A 427 -1.74 -9.64 36.90
N HIS A 428 -0.69 -8.89 37.22
CA HIS A 428 0.35 -9.28 38.17
C HIS A 428 0.76 -8.12 39.10
N PHE A 429 -0.23 -7.34 39.56
CA PHE A 429 0.01 -6.24 40.49
C PHE A 429 0.90 -6.68 41.67
N ASP A 430 2.00 -5.94 41.88
CA ASP A 430 2.95 -6.10 42.97
C ASP A 430 3.19 -4.72 43.61
N PRO A 431 2.86 -4.53 44.91
CA PRO A 431 3.07 -3.27 45.61
C PRO A 431 4.53 -2.78 45.57
N GLU A 432 5.51 -3.66 45.43
CA GLU A 432 6.92 -3.27 45.29
C GLU A 432 7.20 -2.46 44.02
N MET A 433 6.29 -2.46 43.05
CA MET A 433 6.41 -1.69 41.78
C MET A 433 5.98 -0.24 41.90
N ILE A 434 5.31 0.16 42.99
CA ILE A 434 4.88 1.55 43.21
C ILE A 434 6.08 2.49 43.22
N ALA A 435 7.10 2.21 44.03
CA ALA A 435 8.25 3.11 44.18
C ALA A 435 9.10 3.23 42.91
N PRO A 436 9.46 2.13 42.21
CA PRO A 436 10.17 2.24 40.92
C PRO A 436 9.38 3.01 39.85
N ILE A 437 8.07 2.77 39.70
CA ILE A 437 7.26 3.48 38.70
C ILE A 437 7.08 4.96 39.08
N ALA A 438 7.00 5.29 40.38
CA ALA A 438 7.02 6.68 40.82
C ALA A 438 8.35 7.37 40.47
N ARG A 439 9.50 6.70 40.59
CA ARG A 439 10.80 7.25 40.16
C ARG A 439 10.85 7.50 38.66
N MET A 440 10.25 6.64 37.84
CA MET A 440 10.14 6.87 36.38
C MET A 440 9.38 8.17 36.04
N GLN A 441 8.46 8.65 36.89
CA GLN A 441 7.78 9.94 36.70
C GLN A 441 8.69 11.16 36.92
N GLN A 442 9.82 10.97 37.59
CA GLN A 442 10.81 12.02 37.83
C GLN A 442 11.91 12.04 36.76
N HIS A 443 11.80 11.18 35.73
CA HIS A 443 12.81 11.04 34.69
C HIS A 443 12.75 12.20 33.67
N GLU A 444 13.90 12.56 33.08
CA GLU A 444 13.97 13.66 32.10
C GLU A 444 13.17 13.38 30.82
N ASP A 445 13.14 12.12 30.37
CA ASP A 445 12.34 11.67 29.22
C ASP A 445 10.84 11.80 29.48
N HIS A 446 10.20 12.75 28.79
CA HIS A 446 8.76 12.96 28.80
C HIS A 446 7.96 11.69 28.47
N ARG A 447 8.40 10.87 27.50
CA ARG A 447 7.67 9.65 27.13
C ARG A 447 7.64 8.64 28.27
N LEU A 448 8.76 8.54 28.99
CA LEU A 448 8.87 7.69 30.17
C LEU A 448 7.95 8.20 31.29
N ARG A 449 7.88 9.51 31.52
CA ARG A 449 6.96 10.12 32.49
C ARG A 449 5.50 9.86 32.17
N SER A 450 5.08 10.05 30.91
CA SER A 450 3.69 9.79 30.49
C SER A 450 3.32 8.31 30.60
N MET A 451 4.23 7.39 30.26
CA MET A 451 4.03 5.95 30.46
C MET A 451 3.93 5.58 31.95
N ALA A 452 4.78 6.17 32.80
CA ALA A 452 4.75 5.94 34.23
C ALA A 452 3.47 6.49 34.89
N ALA A 453 2.94 7.62 34.42
CA ALA A 453 1.65 8.15 34.85
C ALA A 453 0.51 7.17 34.55
N ARG A 454 0.46 6.61 33.33
CA ARG A 454 -0.53 5.60 32.94
C ARG A 454 -0.38 4.31 33.73
N ALA A 455 0.84 3.77 33.84
CA ALA A 455 1.12 2.60 34.66
C ALA A 455 0.65 2.79 36.12
N MET A 456 0.80 4.01 36.67
CA MET A 456 0.33 4.32 38.01
C MET A 456 -1.20 4.32 38.13
N VAL A 457 -1.95 4.73 37.10
CA VAL A 457 -3.42 4.57 37.08
C VAL A 457 -3.81 3.10 37.20
N HIS A 458 -3.14 2.21 36.46
CA HIS A 458 -3.38 0.77 36.54
C HIS A 458 -3.06 0.21 37.95
N ILE A 459 -2.02 0.73 38.60
CA ILE A 459 -1.73 0.41 40.00
C ILE A 459 -2.83 0.91 40.94
N LEU A 460 -3.26 2.16 40.78
CA LEU A 460 -4.31 2.77 41.59
C LEU A 460 -5.58 1.92 41.51
N TRP A 461 -6.00 1.52 40.32
CA TRP A 461 -7.14 0.62 40.12
C TRP A 461 -7.11 -0.62 41.03
N LYS A 462 -5.92 -1.21 41.22
CA LYS A 462 -5.71 -2.44 42.00
C LYS A 462 -5.51 -2.18 43.49
N ASN A 463 -4.81 -1.10 43.85
CA ASN A 463 -4.39 -0.83 45.23
C ASN A 463 -5.42 -0.03 46.04
N GLN A 464 -6.31 0.71 45.39
CA GLN A 464 -7.34 1.53 46.08
C GLN A 464 -6.77 2.56 47.08
N ASP A 465 -5.55 3.04 46.82
CA ASP A 465 -4.85 4.00 47.67
C ASP A 465 -5.09 5.44 47.19
N ILE A 466 -6.01 6.13 47.88
CA ILE A 466 -6.39 7.51 47.58
C ILE A 466 -5.27 8.52 47.89
N GLU A 467 -4.39 8.24 48.85
CA GLU A 467 -3.26 9.12 49.17
C GLU A 467 -2.20 9.06 48.06
N LEU A 468 -1.97 7.87 47.49
CA LEU A 468 -1.12 7.70 46.31
C LEU A 468 -1.72 8.43 45.10
N ALA A 469 -3.04 8.37 44.90
CA ALA A 469 -3.70 9.06 43.80
C ALA A 469 -3.62 10.59 43.91
N ASN A 470 -3.80 11.13 45.12
CA ASN A 470 -3.62 12.56 45.37
C ASN A 470 -2.19 13.02 45.06
N ARG A 471 -1.18 12.26 45.51
CA ARG A 471 0.23 12.55 45.20
C ARG A 471 0.51 12.51 43.70
N LEU A 472 0.00 11.50 43.00
CA LEU A 472 0.13 11.37 41.54
C LEU A 472 -0.44 12.59 40.82
N VAL A 473 -1.64 13.03 41.18
CA VAL A 473 -2.27 14.22 40.61
C VAL A 473 -1.42 15.46 40.88
N ASP A 474 -0.99 15.68 42.12
CA ASP A 474 -0.19 16.86 42.49
C ASP A 474 1.19 16.90 41.80
N GLU A 475 1.76 15.74 41.47
CA GLU A 475 3.00 15.63 40.68
C GLU A 475 2.74 15.88 39.19
N VAL A 476 1.76 15.21 38.58
CA VAL A 476 1.44 15.35 37.14
C VAL A 476 0.94 16.74 36.78
N ARG A 477 0.31 17.48 37.70
CA ARG A 477 -0.08 18.88 37.48
C ARG A 477 1.10 19.82 37.21
N LYS A 478 2.31 19.45 37.62
CA LYS A 478 3.54 20.21 37.37
C LYS A 478 4.22 19.82 36.06
N GLU A 479 3.67 18.82 35.37
CA GLU A 479 4.21 18.25 34.14
C GLU A 479 3.60 18.90 32.89
N SER A 480 4.05 18.46 31.73
CA SER A 480 3.52 18.89 30.43
C SER A 480 2.02 18.62 30.27
N VAL A 481 1.36 19.44 29.46
CA VAL A 481 -0.05 19.25 29.05
C VAL A 481 -0.28 17.83 28.51
N SER A 482 0.66 17.29 27.71
CA SER A 482 0.53 15.93 27.19
C SER A 482 0.49 14.86 28.29
N THR A 483 1.29 14.98 29.35
CA THR A 483 1.27 14.02 30.46
C THR A 483 0.00 14.19 31.31
N GLN A 484 -0.45 15.43 31.52
CA GLN A 484 -1.70 15.73 32.20
C GLN A 484 -2.90 15.09 31.49
N LYS A 485 -2.96 15.19 30.15
CA LYS A 485 -4.04 14.61 29.33
C LYS A 485 -4.15 13.09 29.44
N GLU A 486 -3.03 12.38 29.55
CA GLU A 486 -3.02 10.91 29.65
C GLU A 486 -3.60 10.42 30.99
N LEU A 487 -3.50 11.23 32.06
CA LEU A 487 -3.96 10.86 33.39
C LEU A 487 -5.49 10.95 33.54
N VAL A 488 -6.12 11.97 32.92
CA VAL A 488 -7.55 12.29 33.10
C VAL A 488 -8.48 11.11 32.74
N PRO A 489 -8.37 10.46 31.57
CA PRO A 489 -9.21 9.30 31.24
C PRO A 489 -8.98 8.11 32.18
N GLY A 490 -7.77 8.00 32.74
CA GLY A 490 -7.42 6.97 33.70
C GLY A 490 -8.13 7.15 35.03
N LEU A 491 -8.07 8.37 35.59
CA LEU A 491 -8.75 8.73 36.84
C LEU A 491 -10.27 8.58 36.72
N ALA A 492 -10.84 8.98 35.58
CA ALA A 492 -12.28 8.88 35.32
C ALA A 492 -12.82 7.44 35.37
N LYS A 493 -11.97 6.46 35.08
CA LYS A 493 -12.38 5.05 35.09
C LYS A 493 -12.37 4.46 36.50
N LEU A 494 -11.58 5.00 37.43
CA LEU A 494 -11.43 4.44 38.77
C LEU A 494 -12.82 4.28 39.44
N PRO A 495 -13.03 3.29 40.31
CA PRO A 495 -14.34 3.05 40.91
C PRO A 495 -14.58 3.85 42.22
N TRP A 496 -13.95 5.01 42.40
CA TRP A 496 -13.92 5.70 43.70
C TRP A 496 -14.81 6.95 43.72
N PRO A 497 -15.57 7.18 44.81
CA PRO A 497 -16.30 8.42 45.02
C PRO A 497 -15.41 9.68 44.97
N GLU A 498 -14.16 9.57 45.42
CA GLU A 498 -13.20 10.67 45.50
C GLU A 498 -12.61 11.06 44.13
N ASN A 499 -12.92 10.32 43.05
CA ASN A 499 -12.46 10.65 41.71
C ASN A 499 -12.93 12.01 41.22
N GLU A 500 -14.12 12.44 41.61
CA GLU A 500 -14.63 13.77 41.28
C GLU A 500 -13.67 14.85 41.78
N GLN A 501 -13.15 14.70 42.99
CA GLN A 501 -12.17 15.63 43.57
C GLN A 501 -10.82 15.57 42.85
N LEU A 502 -10.38 14.39 42.43
CA LEU A 502 -9.14 14.22 41.66
C LEU A 502 -9.25 14.85 40.26
N LEU A 503 -10.39 14.68 39.58
CA LEU A 503 -10.68 15.29 38.29
C LEU A 503 -10.84 16.81 38.41
N GLN A 504 -11.46 17.31 39.48
CA GLN A 504 -11.55 18.74 39.74
C GLN A 504 -10.15 19.36 39.94
N LYS A 505 -9.25 18.68 40.66
CA LYS A 505 -7.84 19.11 40.76
C LYS A 505 -7.13 19.17 39.41
N MET A 506 -7.42 18.22 38.51
CA MET A 506 -6.88 18.22 37.14
C MET A 506 -7.47 19.33 36.28
N LYS A 507 -8.75 19.66 36.46
CA LYS A 507 -9.41 20.80 35.82
C LYS A 507 -8.81 22.14 36.26
N ASP A 508 -8.42 22.25 37.52
CA ASP A 508 -7.81 23.45 38.11
C ASP A 508 -6.33 23.67 37.69
N THR A 509 -5.83 23.01 36.64
CA THR A 509 -4.51 23.33 36.06
C THR A 509 -4.54 24.58 35.19
N GLY A 510 -5.71 24.95 34.66
CA GLY A 510 -5.88 26.10 33.76
C GLY A 510 -5.47 25.84 32.30
N GLU A 511 -5.05 24.62 31.98
CA GLU A 511 -4.73 24.20 30.62
C GLU A 511 -6.01 23.82 29.87
N GLU A 512 -6.30 24.48 28.75
CA GLU A 512 -7.58 24.38 28.03
C GLU A 512 -7.93 22.93 27.67
N GLU A 513 -6.98 22.19 27.08
CA GLU A 513 -7.20 20.81 26.65
C GLU A 513 -7.44 19.84 27.81
N VAL A 514 -6.77 20.07 28.96
CA VAL A 514 -6.92 19.22 30.16
C VAL A 514 -8.24 19.53 30.86
N THR A 515 -8.62 20.81 30.91
CA THR A 515 -9.91 21.30 31.43
C THR A 515 -11.07 20.66 30.67
N GLN A 516 -11.03 20.68 29.33
CA GLN A 516 -12.06 20.08 28.49
C GLN A 516 -12.19 18.56 28.72
N LEU A 517 -11.06 17.85 28.83
CA LEU A 517 -11.07 16.41 29.11
C LEU A 517 -11.59 16.10 30.52
N ALA A 518 -11.24 16.91 31.52
CA ALA A 518 -11.70 16.74 32.89
C ALA A 518 -13.21 17.01 33.01
N ASP A 519 -13.72 18.04 32.32
CA ASP A 519 -15.16 18.34 32.24
C ASP A 519 -15.93 17.19 31.58
N LEU A 520 -15.41 16.64 30.48
CA LEU A 520 -16.02 15.48 29.83
C LEU A 520 -16.04 14.26 30.76
N ALA A 521 -14.94 14.00 31.48
CA ALA A 521 -14.85 12.90 32.43
C ALA A 521 -15.82 13.06 33.61
N LEU A 522 -15.97 14.27 34.16
CA LEU A 522 -16.92 14.58 35.22
C LEU A 522 -18.37 14.37 34.76
N GLN A 523 -18.72 14.83 33.55
CA GLN A 523 -20.03 14.58 32.96
C GLN A 523 -20.33 13.09 32.77
N GLN A 524 -19.33 12.29 32.38
CA GLN A 524 -19.47 10.84 32.24
C GLN A 524 -19.70 10.15 33.60
N LEU A 525 -19.04 10.61 34.66
CA LEU A 525 -19.28 10.11 36.02
C LEU A 525 -20.70 10.44 36.49
N GLU A 526 -21.15 11.69 36.33
CA GLU A 526 -22.52 12.09 36.69
C GLU A 526 -23.59 11.31 35.92
N ALA A 527 -23.37 11.05 34.63
CA ALA A 527 -24.28 10.25 33.81
C ALA A 527 -24.37 8.80 34.32
N LYS A 528 -23.22 8.21 34.66
CA LYS A 528 -23.14 6.85 35.20
C LYS A 528 -23.81 6.72 36.56
N ASP A 529 -23.67 7.72 37.43
CA ASP A 529 -24.32 7.77 38.75
C ASP A 529 -25.83 7.92 38.65
N ARG A 530 -26.34 8.64 37.63
CA ARG A 530 -27.77 8.70 37.32
C ARG A 530 -28.30 7.37 36.82
N GLU A 531 -27.57 6.68 35.95
CA GLU A 531 -27.95 5.35 35.44
C GLU A 531 -28.00 4.30 36.56
N THR A 532 -26.99 4.25 37.44
CA THR A 532 -27.01 3.34 38.60
C THR A 532 -28.11 3.67 39.58
N SER A 533 -28.41 4.96 39.81
CA SER A 533 -29.52 5.39 40.69
C SER A 533 -30.88 4.88 40.19
N VAL A 534 -31.15 5.02 38.89
CA VAL A 534 -32.38 4.50 38.23
C VAL A 534 -32.47 2.97 38.29
N GLU A 535 -31.35 2.26 38.11
CA GLU A 535 -31.32 0.79 38.25
C GLU A 535 -31.60 0.32 39.68
N THR A 536 -31.07 1.03 40.69
CA THR A 536 -31.36 0.75 42.11
C THR A 536 -32.82 1.02 42.47
N GLU A 537 -33.43 2.11 42.00
CA GLU A 537 -34.86 2.39 42.21
C GLU A 537 -35.75 1.29 41.62
N HIS A 538 -35.46 0.83 40.40
CA HIS A 538 -36.19 -0.29 39.78
C HIS A 538 -35.99 -1.63 40.51
N LYS A 539 -34.83 -1.84 41.16
CA LYS A 539 -34.55 -3.04 41.94
C LYS A 539 -35.25 -3.01 43.30
N GLU A 540 -35.34 -1.86 43.94
CA GLU A 540 -36.09 -1.64 45.17
C GLU A 540 -37.61 -1.74 44.95
N GLU A 541 -38.15 -1.21 43.85
CA GLU A 541 -39.56 -1.41 43.46
C GLU A 541 -39.91 -2.89 43.25
N LYS A 542 -39.02 -3.65 42.59
CA LYS A 542 -39.21 -5.10 42.42
C LYS A 542 -39.18 -5.85 43.75
N ASN A 543 -38.28 -5.49 44.65
CA ASN A 543 -38.19 -6.11 45.98
C ASN A 543 -39.40 -5.73 46.86
N GLY A 544 -39.90 -4.49 46.75
CA GLY A 544 -41.13 -4.04 47.40
C GLY A 544 -42.37 -4.80 46.92
N LEU A 545 -42.50 -5.01 45.59
CA LEU A 545 -43.57 -5.81 45.00
C LEU A 545 -43.54 -7.28 45.45
N LEU A 546 -42.36 -7.88 45.56
CA LEU A 546 -42.18 -9.25 46.06
C LEU A 546 -42.58 -9.37 47.55
N LEU A 547 -42.25 -8.35 48.37
CA LEU A 547 -42.63 -8.31 49.77
C LEU A 547 -44.16 -8.18 49.93
N ILE A 548 -44.80 -7.32 49.14
CA ILE A 548 -46.26 -7.16 49.12
C ILE A 548 -46.94 -8.47 48.70
N MET A 549 -46.43 -9.15 47.67
CA MET A 549 -46.95 -10.47 47.27
C MET A 549 -46.81 -11.50 48.40
N ALA A 550 -45.66 -11.56 49.08
CA ALA A 550 -45.44 -12.48 50.20
C ALA A 550 -46.42 -12.22 51.35
N VAL A 551 -46.69 -10.94 51.66
CA VAL A 551 -47.67 -10.54 52.69
C VAL A 551 -49.10 -10.91 52.27
N LEU A 552 -49.49 -10.71 51.01
CA LEU A 552 -50.81 -11.11 50.51
C LEU A 552 -51.02 -12.63 50.53
N ILE A 553 -49.97 -13.41 50.25
CA ILE A 553 -50.00 -14.88 50.37
C ILE A 553 -50.17 -15.28 51.84
N LEU A 554 -49.43 -14.66 52.76
CA LEU A 554 -49.58 -14.91 54.20
C LEU A 554 -50.98 -14.54 54.74
N LEU A 555 -51.53 -13.40 54.30
CA LEU A 555 -52.87 -12.95 54.70
C LEU A 555 -53.97 -13.86 54.14
N SER A 556 -53.83 -14.36 52.92
CA SER A 556 -54.78 -15.33 52.35
C SER A 556 -54.73 -16.68 53.07
N PHE A 557 -53.55 -17.15 53.48
CA PHE A 557 -53.41 -18.33 54.35
C PHE A 557 -54.05 -18.13 55.73
N LEU A 558 -53.87 -16.96 56.35
CA LEU A 558 -54.48 -16.62 57.64
C LEU A 558 -56.00 -16.53 57.52
N TRP A 559 -56.52 -15.90 56.46
CA TRP A 559 -57.96 -15.84 56.19
C TRP A 559 -58.56 -17.24 56.00
N PHE A 560 -57.90 -18.10 55.21
CA PHE A 560 -58.37 -19.48 55.00
C PHE A 560 -58.41 -20.31 56.29
N LYS A 561 -57.56 -20.00 57.27
CA LYS A 561 -57.52 -20.66 58.58
C LYS A 561 -58.57 -20.15 59.57
N TYR A 562 -59.13 -18.96 59.36
CA TYR A 562 -60.13 -18.36 60.25
C TYR A 562 -61.57 -18.39 59.68
N CYS A 563 -61.73 -18.64 58.38
CA CYS A 563 -63.05 -18.73 57.73
C CYS A 563 -63.47 -20.15 57.30
N ASN A 564 -62.65 -21.16 57.57
CA ASN A 564 -63.05 -22.58 57.66
C ASN A 564 -62.91 -23.02 59.11
#